data_AF-A0A3R7QFM7-F1
#
_entry.id   AF-A0A3R7QFM7-F1
#
_cell.length_a   1.000
_cell.length_b   1.000
_cell.length_c   1.000
_cell.angle_alpha   90.00
_cell.angle_beta   90.00
_cell.angle_gamma   90.00
#
_symmetry.space_group_name_H-M   'P 1'
#
loop_
_entity.id
_entity.type
_entity.pdbx_description
1 polymer ?
#
loop_
_entity_poly.entity_id
_entity_poly.type
_entity_poly.pdbx_seq_one_letter_code
_entity_poly.pdbx_strand_id
1 'polypeptide(L)'
;MKIDSHERKIERESPPPPPPRRCASRGDFVSCRHGRRSSPADRTPEAILDMSAAIMSEETKMETAPFDPRFPNQNQTRYCYQSFVDFNRCQKIKGEDYEPCEYFKKVYTTICPNSWIEKWTDQIENGIFPGKI
;
A
#
# COMPACT_ATOMS: atom_id res chain seq x y z
N MET A 1 -24.13 54.54 3.69
CA MET A 1 -24.23 53.82 2.40
C MET A 1 -23.27 52.64 2.50
N LYS A 2 -23.68 51.46 3.02
CA LYS A 2 -24.09 50.23 2.27
C LYS A 2 -23.15 50.01 1.05
N ILE A 3 -22.39 48.91 0.87
CA ILE A 3 -22.79 47.49 0.71
C ILE A 3 -21.54 46.55 0.76
N ASP A 4 -21.74 45.35 1.31
CA ASP A 4 -21.12 44.00 1.20
C ASP A 4 -19.62 43.67 1.08
N SER A 5 -19.18 42.79 2.00
CA SER A 5 -18.46 41.50 1.78
C SER A 5 -17.82 41.11 3.11
N HIS A 6 -18.35 40.28 4.01
CA HIS A 6 -18.95 38.96 3.86
C HIS A 6 -18.04 37.87 3.28
N GLU A 7 -16.88 37.67 3.90
CA GLU A 7 -16.16 36.38 3.87
C GLU A 7 -15.52 36.16 5.26
N ARG A 8 -16.29 35.87 6.32
CA ARG A 8 -16.63 34.48 6.70
C ARG A 8 -15.80 33.43 5.98
N LYS A 9 -14.51 33.34 6.35
CA LYS A 9 -13.75 32.08 6.34
C LYS A 9 -14.45 31.08 7.26
N ILE A 10 -15.55 30.53 6.76
CA ILE A 10 -16.15 29.30 7.26
C ILE A 10 -15.20 28.23 6.76
N GLU A 11 -14.41 27.70 7.68
CA GLU A 11 -13.72 26.43 7.49
C GLU A 11 -14.76 25.46 6.92
N ARG A 12 -14.55 25.04 5.66
CA ARG A 12 -15.31 23.94 5.09
C ARG A 12 -14.80 22.68 5.76
N GLU A 13 -15.17 22.48 7.03
CA GLU A 13 -15.21 21.17 7.62
C GLU A 13 -16.12 20.33 6.72
N SER A 14 -15.50 19.34 6.07
CA SER A 14 -16.23 18.34 5.30
C SER A 14 -17.34 17.77 6.19
N PRO A 15 -18.60 17.73 5.71
CA PRO A 15 -19.70 17.25 6.54
C PRO A 15 -19.39 15.84 7.03
N PRO A 16 -19.68 15.52 8.30
CA PRO A 16 -19.46 14.18 8.82
C PRO A 16 -20.23 13.17 7.96
N PRO A 17 -19.70 11.95 7.78
CA PRO A 17 -20.38 10.93 6.99
C PRO A 17 -21.78 10.68 7.56
N PRO A 18 -22.80 10.47 6.70
CA PRO A 18 -24.14 10.21 7.18
C PRO A 18 -24.12 8.95 8.07
N PRO A 19 -24.92 8.92 9.15
CA PRO A 19 -25.04 7.71 9.96
C PRO A 19 -25.53 6.56 9.08
N PRO A 20 -25.13 5.30 9.35
CA PRO A 20 -25.67 4.16 8.64
C PRO A 20 -27.20 4.19 8.77
N ARG A 21 -27.90 4.05 7.63
CA ARG A 21 -29.37 4.03 7.60
C ARG A 21 -29.84 2.93 8.56
N ARG A 22 -30.43 3.33 9.68
CA ARG A 22 -31.13 2.39 10.56
C ARG A 22 -32.29 1.84 9.75
N CYS A 23 -32.30 0.52 9.51
CA CYS A 23 -33.46 -0.15 8.92
C CYS A 23 -34.71 0.26 9.72
N ALA A 24 -35.74 0.74 9.03
CA ALA A 24 -37.00 1.08 9.67
C ALA A 24 -37.60 -0.19 10.28
N SER A 25 -37.44 -0.36 11.58
CA SER A 25 -38.07 -1.42 12.34
C SER A 25 -39.53 -1.05 12.55
N ARG A 26 -40.37 -1.43 11.58
CA ARG A 26 -41.80 -1.63 11.81
C ARG A 26 -42.24 -2.86 11.02
N GLY A 27 -42.50 -3.93 11.77
CA GLY A 27 -43.39 -5.04 11.40
C GLY A 27 -43.01 -5.79 10.12
N ASP A 28 -42.33 -6.91 10.32
CA ASP A 28 -42.35 -8.13 9.52
C ASP A 28 -42.15 -8.06 7.99
N PHE A 29 -41.08 -8.75 7.59
CA PHE A 29 -40.68 -9.16 6.25
C PHE A 29 -39.90 -8.15 5.40
N VAL A 30 -38.58 -8.25 5.55
CA VAL A 30 -37.50 -7.53 4.86
C VAL A 30 -37.54 -7.74 3.34
N SER A 31 -37.65 -6.67 2.56
CA SER A 31 -37.18 -6.67 1.16
C SER A 31 -36.70 -5.29 0.71
N CYS A 32 -35.52 -4.88 1.18
CA CYS A 32 -34.64 -4.00 0.39
C CYS A 32 -33.71 -4.91 -0.42
N ARG A 33 -34.06 -5.18 -1.69
CA ARG A 33 -33.19 -5.91 -2.63
C ARG A 33 -31.95 -5.05 -2.94
N HIS A 34 -30.96 -5.09 -2.06
CA HIS A 34 -29.58 -5.08 -2.54
C HIS A 34 -29.39 -6.42 -3.25
N GLY A 35 -28.87 -6.41 -4.48
CA GLY A 35 -28.78 -7.58 -5.35
C GLY A 35 -28.35 -8.82 -4.56
N ARG A 36 -29.09 -9.92 -4.72
CA ARG A 36 -28.72 -11.21 -4.12
C ARG A 36 -27.29 -11.52 -4.56
N ARG A 37 -26.32 -11.35 -3.66
CA ARG A 37 -25.10 -12.11 -3.75
C ARG A 37 -25.56 -13.57 -3.62
N SER A 38 -25.37 -14.33 -4.68
CA SER A 38 -25.72 -15.74 -4.73
C SER A 38 -25.21 -16.44 -3.47
N SER A 39 -26.11 -17.17 -2.81
CA SER A 39 -25.75 -17.97 -1.64
C SER A 39 -24.68 -18.99 -2.05
N PRO A 40 -23.62 -19.23 -1.27
CA PRO A 40 -22.59 -20.21 -1.61
C PRO A 40 -23.12 -21.62 -1.92
N ALA A 41 -24.33 -21.93 -1.45
CA ALA A 41 -24.99 -23.23 -1.63
C ALA A 41 -25.59 -23.47 -3.04
N ASP A 42 -25.74 -22.43 -3.88
CA ASP A 42 -26.25 -22.58 -5.26
C ASP A 42 -25.15 -22.79 -6.32
N ARG A 43 -23.88 -22.95 -5.91
CA ARG A 43 -22.79 -23.27 -6.85
C ARG A 43 -22.79 -24.76 -7.16
N THR A 44 -22.91 -25.11 -8.44
CA THR A 44 -22.75 -26.49 -8.90
C THR A 44 -21.38 -27.04 -8.47
N PRO A 45 -21.25 -28.34 -8.16
CA PRO A 45 -19.98 -28.94 -7.74
C PRO A 45 -18.82 -28.70 -8.73
N GLU A 46 -19.15 -28.52 -10.01
CA GLU A 46 -18.19 -28.25 -11.08
C GLU A 46 -17.58 -26.84 -10.99
N ALA A 47 -18.33 -25.84 -10.54
CA ALA A 47 -17.83 -24.46 -10.37
C ALA A 47 -16.94 -24.27 -9.12
N ILE A 48 -17.05 -25.16 -8.13
CA ILE A 48 -16.18 -25.16 -6.94
C ILE A 48 -14.82 -25.79 -7.28
N LEU A 49 -14.78 -26.77 -8.18
CA LEU A 49 -13.53 -27.36 -8.68
C LEU A 49 -12.75 -26.39 -9.60
N ASP A 50 -13.43 -25.57 -10.40
CA ASP A 50 -12.78 -24.59 -11.30
C ASP A 50 -12.10 -23.44 -10.54
N MET A 51 -12.74 -22.90 -9.49
CA MET A 51 -12.14 -21.88 -8.62
C MET A 51 -10.97 -22.41 -7.78
N SER A 52 -10.92 -23.72 -7.49
CA SER A 52 -9.84 -24.32 -6.70
C SER A 52 -8.67 -24.83 -7.57
N ALA A 53 -8.91 -25.18 -8.83
CA ALA A 53 -7.86 -25.50 -9.81
C ALA A 53 -7.08 -24.25 -10.25
N ALA A 54 -7.73 -23.09 -10.38
CA ALA A 54 -7.06 -21.83 -10.66
C ALA A 54 -6.21 -21.29 -9.48
N ILE A 55 -6.57 -21.63 -8.23
CA ILE A 55 -5.89 -21.15 -7.01
C ILE A 55 -4.70 -22.04 -6.60
N MET A 56 -4.55 -23.24 -7.19
CA MET A 56 -3.54 -24.23 -6.78
C MET A 56 -2.37 -24.43 -7.77
N SER A 57 -2.05 -23.46 -8.61
CA SER A 57 -0.86 -23.55 -9.50
C SER A 57 0.14 -22.41 -9.42
N GLU A 58 -0.12 -21.41 -8.57
CA GLU A 58 0.87 -20.40 -8.19
C GLU A 58 1.06 -20.49 -6.68
N GLU A 59 2.08 -21.25 -6.26
CA GLU A 59 2.62 -21.14 -4.91
C GLU A 59 3.13 -19.71 -4.76
N THR A 60 2.27 -18.82 -4.28
CA THR A 60 2.62 -17.45 -3.92
C THR A 60 3.51 -17.52 -2.69
N LYS A 61 4.78 -17.86 -2.92
CA LYS A 61 5.80 -17.89 -1.88
C LYS A 61 5.92 -16.47 -1.38
N MET A 62 5.36 -16.22 -0.20
CA MET A 62 5.49 -14.96 0.51
C MET A 62 6.94 -14.84 0.98
N GLU A 63 7.81 -14.44 0.06
CA GLU A 63 9.20 -14.13 0.36
C GLU A 63 9.30 -12.69 0.86
N THR A 64 10.01 -12.51 1.96
CA THR A 64 10.38 -11.20 2.50
C THR A 64 11.90 -11.05 2.43
N ALA A 65 12.39 -9.87 2.79
CA ALA A 65 13.82 -9.62 2.87
C ALA A 65 14.51 -10.65 3.80
N PRO A 66 15.66 -11.20 3.41
CA PRO A 66 16.41 -12.13 4.25
C PRO A 66 17.03 -11.40 5.45
N PHE A 67 17.35 -12.18 6.48
CA PHE A 67 18.10 -11.70 7.64
C PHE A 67 19.58 -11.45 7.27
N ASP A 68 20.05 -10.22 7.47
CA ASP A 68 21.45 -9.85 7.29
C ASP A 68 22.19 -9.89 8.66
N PRO A 69 23.22 -10.75 8.83
CA PRO A 69 23.98 -10.85 10.08
C PRO A 69 24.76 -9.58 10.44
N ARG A 70 24.91 -8.61 9.52
CA ARG A 70 25.49 -7.29 9.82
C ARG A 70 24.59 -6.44 10.73
N PHE A 71 23.28 -6.71 10.72
CA PHE A 71 22.28 -5.98 11.46
C PHE A 71 21.49 -6.90 12.40
N PRO A 72 22.13 -7.50 13.43
CA PRO A 72 21.48 -8.45 14.33
C PRO A 72 20.54 -7.80 15.36
N ASN A 73 20.60 -6.47 15.50
CA ASN A 73 19.82 -5.73 16.48
C ASN A 73 18.37 -5.51 16.00
N GLN A 74 17.46 -5.24 16.94
CA GLN A 74 16.05 -4.99 16.63
C GLN A 74 15.82 -3.71 15.81
N ASN A 75 16.73 -2.73 15.88
CA ASN A 75 16.62 -1.50 15.11
C ASN A 75 17.09 -1.69 13.66
N GLN A 76 16.12 -1.74 12.72
CA GLN A 76 16.35 -1.95 11.29
C GLN A 76 16.54 -0.65 10.48
N THR A 77 16.63 0.51 11.13
CA THR A 77 16.83 1.81 10.44
C THR A 77 18.11 1.83 9.60
N ARG A 78 19.20 1.25 10.12
CA ARG A 78 20.48 1.19 9.39
C ARG A 78 20.41 0.23 8.20
N TYR A 79 19.68 -0.87 8.33
CA TYR A 79 19.51 -1.84 7.24
C TYR A 79 18.69 -1.24 6.08
N CYS A 80 17.59 -0.56 6.41
CA CYS A 80 16.78 0.20 5.44
C CYS A 80 17.63 1.25 4.69
N TYR A 81 18.31 2.13 5.43
CA TYR A 81 19.10 3.21 4.84
C TYR A 81 20.23 2.69 3.95
N GLN A 82 20.95 1.66 4.40
CA GLN A 82 22.05 1.08 3.63
C GLN A 82 21.55 0.45 2.33
N SER A 83 20.44 -0.30 2.39
CA SER A 83 19.84 -0.93 1.20
C SER A 83 19.37 0.09 0.16
N PHE A 84 18.80 1.21 0.60
CA PHE A 84 18.40 2.30 -0.30
C PHE A 84 19.60 2.97 -0.98
N VAL A 85 20.66 3.27 -0.24
CA VAL A 85 21.89 3.87 -0.81
C VAL A 85 22.56 2.90 -1.78
N ASP A 86 22.62 1.62 -1.45
CA ASP A 86 23.25 0.60 -2.29
C ASP A 86 22.47 0.37 -3.59
N PHE A 87 21.14 0.45 -3.58
CA PHE A 87 20.33 0.43 -4.80
C PHE A 87 20.70 1.58 -5.74
N ASN A 88 20.75 2.81 -5.23
CA ASN A 88 21.08 3.98 -6.04
C ASN A 88 22.54 3.94 -6.53
N ARG A 89 23.48 3.44 -5.72
CA ARG A 89 24.87 3.23 -6.15
C ARG A 89 24.96 2.17 -7.25
N CYS A 90 24.19 1.09 -7.11
CA CYS A 90 24.13 -0.01 -8.07
C CYS A 90 23.66 0.50 -9.44
N GLN A 91 22.60 1.31 -9.47
CA GLN A 91 22.10 1.95 -10.70
C GLN A 91 23.15 2.85 -11.36
N LYS A 92 23.89 3.66 -10.58
CA LYS A 92 24.93 4.56 -11.14
C LYS A 92 26.11 3.82 -11.76
N ILE A 93 26.54 2.70 -11.17
CA ILE A 93 27.72 1.96 -11.63
C ILE A 93 27.37 0.99 -12.77
N LYS A 94 26.24 0.29 -12.65
CA LYS A 94 25.90 -0.85 -13.51
C LYS A 94 24.82 -0.54 -14.55
N GLY A 95 24.03 0.52 -14.38
CA GLY A 95 22.87 0.81 -15.21
C GLY A 95 21.59 0.10 -14.74
N GLU A 96 20.50 0.26 -15.50
CA GLU A 96 19.16 -0.19 -15.12
C GLU A 96 18.95 -1.71 -15.23
N ASP A 97 19.77 -2.43 -16.00
CA ASP A 97 19.55 -3.84 -16.36
C ASP A 97 20.28 -4.87 -15.48
N TYR A 98 20.78 -4.47 -14.30
CA TYR A 98 21.56 -5.37 -13.44
C TYR A 98 20.68 -6.11 -12.42
N GLU A 99 20.55 -7.42 -12.60
CA GLU A 99 19.70 -8.30 -11.78
C GLU A 99 19.97 -8.18 -10.25
N PRO A 100 21.22 -8.09 -9.76
CA PRO A 100 21.46 -7.88 -8.33
C PRO A 100 21.02 -6.51 -7.79
N CYS A 101 20.80 -5.49 -8.64
CA CYS A 101 20.19 -4.24 -8.15
C CYS A 101 18.72 -4.47 -7.74
N GLU A 102 18.01 -5.41 -8.39
CA GLU A 102 16.62 -5.73 -8.07
C GLU A 102 16.48 -6.34 -6.67
N TYR A 103 17.50 -7.06 -6.19
CA TYR A 103 17.57 -7.54 -4.81
C TYR A 103 17.47 -6.38 -3.81
N PHE A 104 18.29 -5.34 -3.97
CA PHE A 104 18.25 -4.18 -3.09
C PHE A 104 16.91 -3.46 -3.17
N LYS A 105 16.30 -3.42 -4.37
CA LYS A 105 14.94 -2.89 -4.57
C LYS A 105 13.91 -3.61 -3.72
N LYS A 106 13.93 -4.94 -3.70
CA LYS A 106 13.02 -5.77 -2.89
C LYS A 106 13.26 -5.57 -1.38
N VAL A 107 14.51 -5.41 -0.97
CA VAL A 107 14.87 -5.26 0.44
C VAL A 107 14.43 -3.90 1.00
N TYR A 108 14.73 -2.79 0.33
CA TYR A 108 14.35 -1.48 0.88
C TYR A 108 12.84 -1.25 0.84
N THR A 109 12.10 -1.78 -0.15
CA THR A 109 10.63 -1.63 -0.21
C THR A 109 9.90 -2.41 0.88
N THR A 110 10.48 -3.50 1.37
CA THR A 110 9.89 -4.32 2.44
C THR A 110 10.20 -3.79 3.84
N ILE A 111 11.39 -3.23 4.06
CA ILE A 111 11.84 -2.81 5.40
C ILE A 111 11.63 -1.32 5.65
N CYS A 112 11.76 -0.48 4.63
CA CYS A 112 11.65 0.96 4.82
C CYS A 112 10.19 1.42 4.85
N PRO A 113 9.83 2.38 5.72
CA PRO A 113 8.58 3.11 5.60
C PRO A 113 8.53 3.89 4.27
N ASN A 114 7.39 3.84 3.56
CA ASN A 114 7.22 4.55 2.27
C ASN A 114 7.47 6.06 2.39
N SER A 115 7.10 6.66 3.52
CA SER A 115 7.32 8.10 3.77
C SER A 115 8.80 8.51 3.83
N TRP A 116 9.72 7.57 4.07
CA TRP A 116 11.16 7.84 4.03
C TRP A 116 11.68 7.72 2.60
N ILE A 117 11.20 6.72 1.86
CA ILE A 117 11.58 6.49 0.46
C ILE A 117 11.22 7.72 -0.38
N GLU A 118 10.00 8.24 -0.24
CA GLU A 118 9.54 9.44 -0.95
C GLU A 118 10.47 10.64 -0.67
N LYS A 119 10.71 10.96 0.60
CA LYS A 119 11.58 12.07 1.01
C LYS A 119 13.01 11.94 0.49
N TRP A 120 13.58 10.74 0.51
CA TRP A 120 14.93 10.53 0.00
C TRP A 120 14.98 10.58 -1.52
N THR A 121 13.94 10.11 -2.19
CA THR A 121 13.80 10.23 -3.66
C THR A 121 13.75 11.71 -4.05
N ASP A 122 12.91 12.51 -3.38
CA ASP A 122 12.85 13.96 -3.59
C ASP A 122 14.23 14.63 -3.35
N GLN A 123 14.96 14.21 -2.31
CA GLN A 123 16.30 14.75 -2.04
C GLN A 123 17.32 14.38 -3.12
N ILE A 124 17.20 13.20 -3.72
CA ILE A 124 18.07 12.77 -4.82
C ILE A 124 17.76 13.56 -6.10
N GLU A 125 16.48 13.71 -6.43
CA GLU A 125 16.03 14.50 -7.58
C GLU A 125 16.46 15.97 -7.47
N ASN A 126 16.38 16.53 -6.26
CA ASN A 126 16.85 17.89 -5.98
C ASN A 126 18.39 18.00 -5.80
N GLY A 127 19.12 16.89 -5.72
CA GLY A 127 20.57 16.88 -5.50
C GLY A 127 21.04 17.29 -4.10
N ILE A 128 20.16 17.26 -3.10
CA ILE A 128 20.43 17.70 -1.70
C ILE A 128 20.77 16.50 -0.79
N PHE A 129 20.76 15.27 -1.33
CA PHE A 129 20.97 14.07 -0.52
C PHE A 129 22.35 14.06 0.16
N PRO A 130 22.43 13.89 1.50
CA PRO A 130 23.68 13.99 2.25
C PRO A 130 24.60 12.77 2.12
N GLY A 131 24.09 11.65 1.58
CA GLY A 131 24.86 10.41 1.42
C GLY A 131 25.63 10.34 0.10
N LYS A 132 26.75 9.61 0.09
CA LYS A 132 27.55 9.36 -1.11
C LYS A 132 26.91 8.25 -1.96
N ILE A 133 26.27 8.66 -3.05
CA ILE A 133 25.64 7.79 -4.05
C ILE A 133 26.47 7.81 -5.32
#